data_AF-A0A0J5H180-F1
#
_entry.id   AF-A0A0J5H180-F1
#
_cell.length_a   1.000
_cell.length_b   1.000
_cell.length_c   1.000
_cell.angle_alpha   90.00
_cell.angle_beta   90.00
_cell.angle_gamma   90.00
#
_symmetry.space_group_name_H-M   'P 1'
#
loop_
_entity.id
_entity.type
_entity.pdbx_description
1 polymer ?
#
loop_
_entity_poly.entity_id
_entity_poly.type
_entity_poly.pdbx_seq_one_letter_code
_entity_poly.pdbx_strand_id
1 'polypeptide(L)'
;MFLEKVTDFDCCDNYSHWLIALEGRAMGNGDEYYHWQVVVFPAEIGGGFDYKHPLYVSSFFLSIDEAIDYTSEVERIASDGQLYTIAG
;
A
#
# COMPACT_ATOMS: atom_id res chain seq x y z
N MET A 1 8.23 -32.97 6.55
CA MET A 1 8.55 -31.58 6.93
C MET A 1 9.80 -31.20 6.15
N PHE A 2 9.62 -30.61 4.98
CA PHE A 2 10.73 -30.10 4.17
C PHE A 2 10.80 -28.60 4.41
N LEU A 3 11.95 -28.13 4.89
CA LEU A 3 12.27 -26.71 4.99
C LEU A 3 12.74 -26.28 3.60
N GLU A 4 11.88 -25.55 2.88
CA GLU A 4 12.31 -24.89 1.65
C GLU A 4 13.23 -23.72 1.99
N LYS A 5 14.35 -23.73 1.30
CA LYS A 5 15.45 -22.79 1.42
C LYS A 5 14.98 -21.50 0.75
N VAL A 6 14.69 -20.47 1.53
CA VAL A 6 14.43 -19.12 1.01
C VAL A 6 15.72 -18.64 0.37
N THR A 7 15.81 -18.80 -0.96
CA THR A 7 16.93 -18.33 -1.76
C THR A 7 16.74 -16.84 -2.02
N ASP A 8 17.63 -16.06 -1.41
CA ASP A 8 18.17 -14.77 -1.84
C ASP A 8 17.45 -13.99 -2.96
N PHE A 9 16.97 -12.80 -2.58
CA PHE A 9 16.90 -11.59 -3.40
C PHE A 9 16.00 -11.62 -4.67
N ASP A 10 14.67 -11.74 -4.52
CA ASP A 10 13.66 -11.38 -5.55
C ASP A 10 13.50 -9.85 -5.69
N CYS A 11 14.61 -9.12 -5.85
CA CYS A 11 14.67 -7.74 -5.38
C CYS A 11 14.25 -6.64 -6.36
N CYS A 12 13.78 -6.92 -7.58
CA CYS A 12 13.12 -5.90 -8.41
C CYS A 12 12.45 -6.47 -9.69
N ASP A 13 12.86 -7.66 -10.16
CA ASP A 13 12.42 -8.16 -11.48
C ASP A 13 10.99 -8.71 -11.51
N ASN A 14 10.39 -8.97 -10.34
CA ASN A 14 9.03 -9.52 -10.27
C ASN A 14 7.95 -8.45 -10.09
N TYR A 15 8.29 -7.27 -9.56
CA TYR A 15 7.32 -6.20 -9.31
C TYR A 15 7.23 -5.25 -10.51
N SER A 16 6.08 -5.24 -11.14
CA SER A 16 5.80 -4.43 -12.34
C SER A 16 4.58 -3.52 -12.16
N HIS A 17 3.84 -3.71 -11.07
CA HIS A 17 2.59 -3.02 -10.78
C HIS A 17 2.63 -2.46 -9.37
N TRP A 18 1.67 -1.58 -9.08
CA TRP A 18 1.42 -1.06 -7.75
C TRP A 18 0.04 -1.50 -7.30
N LEU A 19 -0.07 -2.04 -6.10
CA LEU A 19 -1.35 -2.12 -5.41
C LEU A 19 -1.49 -0.88 -4.54
N ILE A 20 -2.46 -0.02 -4.89
CA ILE A 20 -2.86 1.12 -4.08
C ILE A 20 -4.15 0.72 -3.37
N ALA A 21 -4.09 0.60 -2.05
CA ALA A 21 -5.16 0.08 -1.21
C ALA A 21 -5.66 1.14 -0.21
N LEU A 22 -6.95 1.06 0.13
CA LEU A 22 -7.57 1.80 1.22
C LEU A 22 -7.73 0.88 2.42
N GLU A 23 -7.10 1.22 3.53
CA GLU A 23 -7.19 0.46 4.77
C GLU A 23 -7.97 1.26 5.82
N GLY A 24 -9.09 0.68 6.28
CA GLY A 24 -9.87 1.22 7.39
C GLY A 24 -9.42 0.64 8.73
N ARG A 25 -9.12 1.49 9.70
CA ARG A 25 -8.73 1.11 11.07
C ARG A 25 -9.64 1.75 12.10
N ALA A 26 -10.16 0.94 13.01
CA ALA A 26 -10.81 1.44 14.22
C ALA A 26 -9.73 1.96 15.18
N MET A 27 -9.84 3.22 15.60
CA MET A 27 -8.83 3.87 16.46
C MET A 27 -8.89 3.46 17.94
N GLY A 28 -9.87 2.64 18.32
CA GLY A 28 -10.04 2.14 19.68
C GLY A 28 -10.61 3.19 20.64
N ASN A 29 -11.35 2.71 21.63
CA ASN A 29 -12.01 3.45 22.73
C ASN A 29 -13.31 4.21 22.40
N GLY A 30 -14.16 3.65 21.53
CA GLY A 30 -15.57 4.04 21.46
C GLY A 30 -15.95 4.94 20.29
N ASP A 31 -15.04 5.19 19.34
CA ASP A 31 -15.42 5.78 18.06
C ASP A 31 -16.25 4.78 17.23
N GLU A 32 -17.44 5.20 16.80
CA GLU A 32 -18.34 4.42 15.94
C GLU A 32 -17.93 4.46 14.44
N TYR A 33 -16.77 5.04 14.13
CA TYR A 33 -16.31 5.28 12.75
C TYR A 33 -14.87 4.82 12.53
N TYR A 34 -14.57 4.51 11.27
CA TYR A 34 -13.24 4.08 10.83
C TYR A 34 -12.42 5.28 10.38
N HIS A 35 -11.15 5.29 10.76
CA HIS A 35 -10.15 6.14 10.13
C HIS A 35 -9.55 5.39 8.96
N TRP A 36 -9.23 6.09 7.88
CA TRP A 36 -8.79 5.49 6.64
C TRP A 36 -7.35 5.87 6.34
N GLN A 37 -6.59 5.02 5.68
CA GLN A 37 -5.27 5.36 5.16
C GLN A 37 -5.09 4.74 3.78
N VAL A 38 -4.25 5.36 2.96
CA VAL A 38 -3.82 4.84 1.67
C VAL A 38 -2.50 4.12 1.85
N VAL A 39 -2.45 2.87 1.39
CA VAL A 39 -1.28 2.00 1.51
C VAL A 39 -0.88 1.53 0.13
N VAL A 40 0.42 1.62 -0.20
CA VAL A 40 0.94 1.21 -1.51
C VAL A 40 1.90 0.06 -1.34
N PHE A 41 1.70 -1.00 -2.12
CA PHE A 41 2.58 -2.17 -2.17
C PHE A 41 3.13 -2.34 -3.58
N PRO A 42 4.41 -2.75 -3.72
CA PRO A 42 4.90 -3.36 -4.94
C PRO A 42 4.07 -4.62 -5.24
N ALA A 43 3.64 -4.76 -6.49
CA ALA A 43 2.83 -5.88 -6.93
C ALA A 43 3.42 -6.54 -8.19
N GLU A 44 3.33 -7.85 -8.24
CA GLU A 44 3.75 -8.65 -9.38
C GLU A 44 2.75 -8.56 -10.53
N ILE A 45 3.14 -8.99 -11.73
CA ILE A 45 2.24 -9.01 -12.90
C ILE A 45 1.00 -9.89 -12.69
N GLY A 46 1.09 -10.89 -11.81
CA GLY A 46 -0.03 -11.74 -11.40
C GLY A 46 -0.92 -11.14 -10.30
N GLY A 47 -0.59 -9.92 -9.82
CA GLY A 47 -1.29 -9.27 -8.71
C GLY A 47 -0.86 -9.74 -7.32
N GLY A 48 0.18 -10.56 -7.20
CA GLY A 48 0.77 -10.93 -5.91
C GLY A 48 1.48 -9.73 -5.27
N PHE A 49 1.35 -9.59 -3.95
CA PHE A 49 1.99 -8.51 -3.17
C PHE A 49 2.27 -8.98 -1.74
N ASP A 50 3.27 -8.39 -1.09
CA ASP A 50 3.59 -8.67 0.32
C ASP A 50 2.92 -7.65 1.25
N TYR A 51 1.80 -8.04 1.86
CA TYR A 51 1.05 -7.20 2.79
C TYR A 51 1.84 -6.76 4.03
N LYS A 52 2.96 -7.40 4.36
CA LYS A 52 3.78 -7.05 5.54
C LYS A 52 4.76 -5.92 5.26
N HIS A 53 5.06 -5.65 3.99
CA HIS A 53 6.08 -4.68 3.58
C HIS A 53 5.50 -3.66 2.60
N PRO A 54 4.68 -2.71 3.09
CA PRO A 54 4.22 -1.60 2.26
C PRO A 54 5.41 -0.72 1.85
N LEU A 55 5.35 -0.21 0.62
CA LEU A 55 6.27 0.84 0.15
C LEU A 55 5.92 2.19 0.79
N TYR A 56 4.63 2.48 0.91
CA TYR A 56 4.12 3.75 1.42
C TYR A 56 2.87 3.52 2.25
N VAL A 57 2.75 4.28 3.33
CA VAL A 57 1.56 4.36 4.19
C VAL A 57 1.28 5.83 4.45
N SER A 58 0.09 6.29 4.12
CA SER A 58 -0.31 7.67 4.39
C SER A 58 -0.57 7.93 5.87
N SER A 59 -0.78 9.20 6.22
CA SER A 59 -1.46 9.52 7.48
C SER A 59 -2.92 9.06 7.44
N PHE A 60 -3.55 8.98 8.61
CA PHE A 60 -4.97 8.66 8.72
C PHE A 60 -5.85 9.85 8.31
N PHE A 61 -6.88 9.54 7.53
CA PHE A 61 -8.01 10.38 7.15
C PHE A 61 -9.22 10.06 8.03
N LEU A 62 -10.08 11.06 8.24
CA LEU A 62 -11.27 10.90 9.09
C LEU A 62 -12.45 10.30 8.32
N SER A 63 -12.48 10.51 7.01
CA SER A 63 -13.52 9.96 6.13
C SER A 63 -12.92 9.10 5.01
N ILE A 64 -13.74 8.17 4.50
CA ILE A 64 -13.35 7.37 3.33
C ILE A 64 -13.23 8.24 2.07
N ASP A 65 -14.06 9.29 1.95
CA ASP A 65 -14.06 10.19 0.81
C ASP A 65 -12.72 10.94 0.71
N GLU A 66 -12.19 11.45 1.82
CA GLU A 66 -10.85 12.07 1.88
C GLU A 66 -9.75 11.09 1.43
N ALA A 67 -9.86 9.82 1.83
CA ALA A 67 -8.89 8.80 1.46
C ALA A 67 -9.01 8.40 -0.02
N ILE A 68 -10.22 8.38 -0.60
CA ILE A 68 -10.45 8.15 -2.03
C ILE A 68 -9.90 9.32 -2.87
N ASP A 69 -10.16 10.54 -2.46
CA ASP A 69 -9.61 11.74 -3.12
C ASP A 69 -8.08 11.69 -3.10
N TYR A 70 -7.49 11.31 -1.97
CA TYR A 70 -6.04 11.15 -1.86
C TYR A 70 -5.51 9.99 -2.73
N THR A 71 -6.26 8.89 -2.84
CA THR A 71 -5.91 7.76 -3.70
C THR A 71 -5.73 8.19 -5.16
N SER A 72 -6.59 9.08 -5.66
CA SER A 72 -6.48 9.62 -7.03
C SER A 72 -5.17 10.38 -7.26
N GLU A 73 -4.68 11.11 -6.25
CA GLU A 73 -3.39 11.78 -6.32
C GLU A 73 -2.22 10.79 -6.28
N VAL A 74 -2.32 9.74 -5.45
CA VAL A 74 -1.31 8.67 -5.39
C VAL A 74 -1.25 7.89 -6.70
N GLU A 75 -2.40 7.61 -7.34
CA GLU A 75 -2.46 6.99 -8.67
C GLU A 75 -1.77 7.84 -9.74
N ARG A 76 -1.99 9.16 -9.70
CA ARG A 76 -1.33 10.10 -10.61
C ARG A 76 0.19 10.09 -10.41
N ILE A 77 0.65 10.17 -9.16
CA ILE A 77 2.07 10.11 -8.80
C ILE A 77 2.70 8.78 -9.24
N ALA A 78 1.99 7.66 -9.06
CA ALA A 78 2.43 6.34 -9.50
C ALA A 78 2.55 6.24 -11.02
N SER A 79 1.56 6.77 -11.75
CA SER A 79 1.56 6.81 -13.21
C SER A 79 2.69 7.66 -13.77
N ASP A 80 3.07 8.74 -13.07
CA ASP A 80 4.19 9.60 -13.41
C ASP A 80 5.56 9.01 -13.02
N GLY A 81 5.60 7.84 -12.36
CA GLY A 81 6.82 7.21 -11.88
C GLY A 81 7.44 7.93 -10.67
N GLN A 82 6.64 8.71 -9.93
CA GLN A 82 7.09 9.62 -8.88
C GLN A 82 6.78 9.14 -7.45
N LEU A 83 6.46 7.86 -7.24
CA LEU A 83 6.13 7.33 -5.90
C LEU A 83 7.22 7.57 -4.85
N TYR A 84 8.49 7.66 -5.26
CA TYR A 84 9.60 8.00 -4.38
C TYR A 84 9.49 9.39 -3.74
N THR A 85 8.60 10.26 -4.22
CA THR A 85 8.36 11.59 -3.65
C THR A 85 7.44 11.57 -2.44
N ILE A 86 6.66 10.48 -2.28
CA ILE A 86 5.74 10.28 -1.15
C ILE A 86 6.17 9.12 -0.25
N ALA A 87 6.90 8.13 -0.78
CA ALA A 87 7.51 7.07 -0.01
C ALA A 87 8.74 7.59 0.75
N GLY A 88 8.57 7.90 2.04
CA GLY A 88 9.62 8.39 2.94
C GLY A 88 9.32 8.06 4.39
#